data_AF-A0A1S6IQ19-F1
#
_entry.id   AF-A0A1S6IQ19-F1
#
_cell.length_a   1.000
_cell.length_b   1.000
_cell.length_c   1.000
_cell.angle_alpha   90.00
_cell.angle_beta   90.00
_cell.angle_gamma   90.00
#
_symmetry.space_group_name_H-M   'P 1'
#
loop_
_entity.id
_entity.type
_entity.pdbx_description
1 polymer ?
#
loop_
_entity_poly.entity_id
_entity_poly.type
_entity_poly.pdbx_seq_one_letter_code
_entity_poly.pdbx_strand_id
1 'polypeptide(L)'
;MTLEYWVSAEKWYHLWAPLLLGSIFLLILIAVFSVYKRYTKIGKSLFVFSLLIVSGMALVTVINNRKFQAYLESVRHVTPLIRQMQYKPFTGYEPLTRQTIEAYTRYHDVEGIKATGLYQEEWVSEPVRFLGKKQRHFYFEKDGIEFKQYEASVVFDPEAKETAAIGTTYHLVNPDFETIGFSDTPYVFYDHLVIAEKDYKKEYEPEDEYLVPTLEEILRTWTF
;
A
#
# COMPACT_ATOMS: atom_id res chain seq x y z
N MET A 1 -6.49 -5.58 -12.54
CA MET A 1 -7.47 -4.47 -12.47
C MET A 1 -7.06 -3.39 -13.47
N THR A 2 -7.99 -2.71 -14.16
CA THR A 2 -7.64 -1.67 -15.15
C THR A 2 -7.69 -0.26 -14.54
N LEU A 3 -6.97 0.69 -15.13
CA LEU A 3 -6.98 2.10 -14.70
C LEU A 3 -8.40 2.69 -14.74
N GLU A 4 -9.13 2.47 -15.83
CA GLU A 4 -10.50 2.99 -15.99
C GLU A 4 -11.44 2.48 -14.89
N TYR A 5 -11.30 1.22 -14.49
CA TYR A 5 -12.06 0.65 -13.39
C TYR A 5 -11.72 1.34 -12.07
N TRP A 6 -10.43 1.54 -11.79
CA TRP A 6 -9.96 2.23 -10.58
C TRP A 6 -10.51 3.65 -10.50
N VAL A 7 -10.33 4.44 -11.56
CA VAL A 7 -10.80 5.83 -11.63
C VAL A 7 -12.32 5.89 -11.48
N SER A 8 -13.05 4.96 -12.09
CA SER A 8 -14.51 4.89 -11.97
C SER A 8 -14.95 4.56 -10.54
N ALA A 9 -14.29 3.61 -9.88
CA ALA A 9 -14.57 3.22 -8.51
C ALA A 9 -14.27 4.37 -7.54
N GLU A 10 -13.12 5.02 -7.70
CA GLU A 10 -12.69 6.14 -6.85
C GLU A 10 -13.64 7.33 -6.98
N LYS A 11 -14.04 7.70 -8.21
CA LYS A 11 -15.08 8.72 -8.44
C LYS A 11 -16.42 8.31 -7.82
N TRP A 12 -16.78 7.03 -7.88
CA TRP A 12 -17.99 6.54 -7.24
C TRP A 12 -17.96 6.78 -5.73
N TYR A 13 -16.90 6.35 -5.03
CA TYR A 13 -16.85 6.46 -3.57
C TYR A 13 -16.60 7.88 -3.05
N HIS A 14 -15.81 8.70 -3.75
CA HIS A 14 -15.45 10.04 -3.27
C HIS A 14 -16.41 11.14 -3.75
N LEU A 15 -17.09 10.96 -4.89
CA LEU A 15 -17.97 11.99 -5.45
C LEU A 15 -19.44 11.54 -5.49
N TRP A 16 -19.74 10.43 -6.18
CA TRP A 16 -21.13 10.06 -6.46
C TRP A 16 -21.88 9.50 -5.25
N ALA A 17 -21.25 8.62 -4.47
CA ALA A 17 -21.87 7.99 -3.32
C ALA A 17 -22.25 9.01 -2.22
N PRO A 18 -21.38 9.98 -1.84
CA PRO A 18 -21.76 11.05 -0.91
C PRO A 18 -22.94 11.91 -1.42
N LEU A 19 -22.94 12.29 -2.70
CA LEU A 19 -24.03 13.06 -3.31
C LEU A 19 -25.35 12.27 -3.33
N LEU A 20 -25.27 10.98 -3.65
CA LEU A 20 -26.40 10.07 -3.67
C LEU A 20 -26.96 9.87 -2.26
N LEU A 21 -26.11 9.65 -1.26
CA LEU A 21 -26.52 9.52 0.14
C LEU A 21 -27.15 10.82 0.67
N GLY A 22 -26.57 11.98 0.36
CA GLY A 22 -27.15 13.28 0.70
C GLY A 22 -28.53 13.49 0.06
N SER A 23 -28.68 13.06 -1.19
CA SER A 23 -29.96 13.12 -1.91
C SER A 23 -31.00 12.16 -1.31
N ILE A 24 -30.62 10.93 -0.96
CA ILE A 24 -31.48 9.98 -0.24
C ILE A 24 -31.94 10.59 1.08
N PHE A 25 -31.03 11.19 1.85
CA PHE A 25 -31.37 11.82 3.12
C PHE A 25 -32.41 12.93 2.96
N LEU A 26 -32.24 13.82 1.98
CA LEU A 26 -33.21 14.87 1.66
C LEU A 26 -34.57 14.29 1.25
N LEU A 27 -34.60 13.24 0.43
CA LEU A 27 -35.84 12.59 0.00
C LEU A 27 -36.57 11.92 1.16
N ILE A 28 -35.84 11.34 2.11
CA ILE A 28 -36.41 10.80 3.35
C ILE A 28 -37.05 11.92 4.17
N LEU A 29 -36.39 13.07 4.33
CA LEU A 29 -36.98 14.23 5.02
C LEU A 29 -38.27 14.68 4.33
N ILE A 30 -38.25 14.83 3.00
CA ILE A 30 -39.45 15.17 2.22
C ILE A 30 -40.57 14.16 2.45
N ALA A 31 -40.25 12.86 2.45
CA ALA A 31 -41.22 11.80 2.71
C ALA A 31 -41.82 11.96 4.12
N VAL A 32 -41.00 12.15 5.15
CA VAL A 32 -41.43 12.32 6.54
C VAL A 32 -42.33 13.55 6.71
N PHE A 33 -41.94 14.71 6.19
CA PHE A 33 -42.78 15.92 6.25
C PHE A 33 -44.08 15.78 5.44
N SER A 34 -44.06 15.00 4.37
CA SER A 34 -45.25 14.72 3.56
C SER A 34 -46.25 13.82 4.29
N VAL A 35 -45.82 13.04 5.30
CA VAL A 35 -46.72 12.22 6.13
C VAL A 35 -47.75 13.09 6.86
N TYR A 36 -47.36 14.27 7.35
CA TYR A 36 -48.28 15.19 8.04
C TYR A 36 -49.40 15.69 7.10
N LYS A 37 -49.11 15.85 5.80
CA LYS A 37 -50.07 16.25 4.77
C LYS A 37 -50.61 15.06 3.96
N ARG A 38 -50.51 13.82 4.46
CA ARG A 38 -50.86 12.59 3.72
C ARG A 38 -52.30 12.53 3.19
N TYR A 39 -53.22 13.24 3.82
CA TYR A 39 -54.62 13.30 3.41
C TYR A 39 -54.86 14.22 2.19
N THR A 40 -53.88 15.04 1.83
CA THR A 40 -53.90 15.81 0.59
C THR A 40 -53.37 14.99 -0.57
N LYS A 41 -53.93 15.17 -1.78
CA LYS A 41 -53.44 14.49 -3.00
C LYS A 41 -51.94 14.76 -3.25
N ILE A 42 -51.49 15.97 -2.94
CA ILE A 42 -50.10 16.41 -3.09
C ILE A 42 -49.18 15.67 -2.10
N GLY A 43 -49.53 15.64 -0.81
CA GLY A 43 -48.73 14.96 0.21
C GLY A 43 -48.62 13.44 -0.04
N LYS A 44 -49.71 12.80 -0.48
CA LYS A 44 -49.69 11.38 -0.87
C LYS A 44 -48.78 11.13 -2.08
N SER A 45 -48.87 11.98 -3.11
CA SER A 45 -48.04 11.83 -4.31
C SER A 45 -46.56 12.05 -4.02
N LEU A 46 -46.21 13.07 -3.23
CA LEU A 46 -44.83 13.33 -2.82
C LEU A 46 -44.26 12.18 -2.00
N PHE A 47 -45.03 11.62 -1.07
CA PHE A 47 -44.60 10.47 -0.27
C PHE A 47 -44.27 9.25 -1.15
N VAL A 48 -45.17 8.86 -2.05
CA VAL A 48 -44.96 7.70 -2.94
C VAL A 48 -43.78 7.93 -3.87
N PHE A 49 -43.66 9.14 -4.44
CA PHE A 49 -42.58 9.49 -5.35
C PHE A 49 -41.22 9.45 -4.65
N SER A 50 -41.10 10.06 -3.46
CA SER A 50 -39.87 9.99 -2.65
C SER A 50 -39.50 8.57 -2.31
N LEU A 51 -40.46 7.72 -1.94
CA LEU A 51 -40.20 6.32 -1.62
C LEU A 51 -39.65 5.55 -2.82
N LEU A 52 -40.27 5.71 -4.00
CA LEU A 52 -39.83 5.05 -5.23
C LEU A 52 -38.40 5.46 -5.62
N ILE A 53 -38.08 6.75 -5.53
CA ILE A 53 -36.74 7.24 -5.84
C ILE A 53 -35.73 6.69 -4.84
N VAL A 54 -36.02 6.74 -3.54
CA VAL A 54 -35.13 6.21 -2.49
C VAL A 54 -34.85 4.72 -2.73
N SER A 55 -35.88 3.92 -3.04
CA SER A 55 -35.69 2.49 -3.38
C SER A 55 -34.81 2.30 -4.62
N GLY A 56 -35.02 3.09 -5.67
CA GLY A 56 -34.18 3.04 -6.88
C GLY A 56 -32.72 3.41 -6.58
N MET A 57 -32.48 4.49 -5.83
CA MET A 57 -31.13 4.91 -5.44
C MET A 57 -30.45 3.88 -4.54
N ALA A 58 -31.18 3.26 -3.61
CA ALA A 58 -30.65 2.17 -2.78
C ALA A 58 -30.20 0.97 -3.61
N LEU A 59 -30.98 0.57 -4.62
CA LEU A 59 -30.59 -0.50 -5.55
C LEU A 59 -29.32 -0.15 -6.32
N VAL A 60 -29.21 1.08 -6.83
CA VAL A 60 -28.00 1.57 -7.52
C VAL A 60 -26.77 1.51 -6.61
N THR A 61 -26.92 1.87 -5.33
CA THR A 61 -25.83 1.77 -4.35
C THR A 61 -25.37 0.33 -4.15
N VAL A 62 -26.31 -0.60 -3.97
CA VAL A 62 -25.98 -2.03 -3.79
C VAL A 62 -25.27 -2.60 -5.01
N ILE A 63 -25.76 -2.28 -6.23
CA ILE A 63 -25.17 -2.74 -7.48
C ILE A 63 -23.72 -2.22 -7.62
N ASN A 64 -23.50 -0.92 -7.41
CA ASN A 64 -22.16 -0.35 -7.55
C ASN A 64 -21.20 -0.83 -6.45
N ASN A 65 -21.68 -1.03 -5.22
CA ASN A 65 -20.84 -1.56 -4.14
C ASN A 65 -20.34 -2.97 -4.46
N ARG A 66 -21.19 -3.82 -5.07
CA ARG A 66 -20.76 -5.15 -5.56
C ARG A 66 -19.81 -5.03 -6.75
N LYS A 67 -20.10 -4.14 -7.70
CA LYS A 67 -19.25 -3.91 -8.88
C LYS A 67 -17.84 -3.47 -8.49
N PHE A 68 -17.72 -2.61 -7.48
CA PHE A 68 -16.46 -2.01 -7.03
C PHE A 68 -15.86 -2.69 -5.79
N GLN A 69 -16.23 -3.94 -5.51
CA GLN A 69 -15.70 -4.67 -4.34
C GLN A 69 -14.19 -4.89 -4.43
N ALA A 70 -13.67 -5.30 -5.58
CA ALA A 70 -12.23 -5.52 -5.77
C ALA A 70 -11.42 -4.23 -5.53
N TYR A 71 -11.97 -3.07 -5.91
CA TYR A 71 -11.36 -1.78 -5.59
C TYR A 71 -11.25 -1.56 -4.07
N LEU A 72 -12.31 -1.87 -3.31
CA LEU A 72 -12.29 -1.71 -1.84
C LEU A 72 -11.26 -2.61 -1.17
N GLU A 73 -11.07 -3.82 -1.69
CA GLU A 73 -10.06 -4.77 -1.21
C GLU A 73 -8.64 -4.30 -1.52
N SER A 74 -8.39 -3.67 -2.67
CA SER A 74 -7.08 -3.13 -3.02
C SER A 74 -6.78 -1.80 -2.33
N VAL A 75 -7.74 -0.86 -2.29
CA VAL A 75 -7.50 0.53 -1.84
C VAL A 75 -7.12 0.62 -0.36
N ARG A 76 -7.59 -0.32 0.47
CA ARG A 76 -7.25 -0.38 1.90
C ARG A 76 -5.76 -0.63 2.16
N HIS A 77 -5.04 -1.18 1.18
CA HIS A 77 -3.62 -1.44 1.24
C HIS A 77 -2.79 -0.36 0.52
N VAL A 78 -3.44 0.64 -0.07
CA VAL A 78 -2.75 1.74 -0.73
C VAL A 78 -2.22 2.70 0.32
N THR A 79 -0.89 2.81 0.37
CA THR A 79 -0.18 3.74 1.24
C THR A 79 0.42 4.90 0.44
N PRO A 80 0.72 6.04 1.09
CA PRO A 80 1.45 7.14 0.47
C PRO A 80 2.85 6.77 -0.07
N LEU A 81 3.39 5.61 0.34
CA LEU A 81 4.64 5.07 -0.19
C LEU A 81 4.50 4.70 -1.68
N ILE A 82 3.42 4.01 -2.03
CA ILE A 82 3.18 3.50 -3.38
C ILE A 82 2.25 4.38 -4.22
N ARG A 83 1.57 5.35 -3.59
CA ARG A 83 0.70 6.30 -4.28
C ARG A 83 0.78 7.69 -3.67
N GLN A 84 1.31 8.65 -4.41
CA GLN A 84 1.56 10.01 -3.93
C GLN A 84 0.48 11.01 -4.32
N MET A 85 -0.55 10.59 -5.04
CA MET A 85 -1.71 11.42 -5.37
C MET A 85 -3.00 10.83 -4.79
N GLN A 86 -3.92 11.71 -4.43
CA GLN A 86 -5.26 11.35 -3.99
C GLN A 86 -6.31 12.04 -4.85
N TYR A 87 -7.43 11.36 -5.07
CA TYR A 87 -8.57 11.99 -5.74
C TYR A 87 -9.29 12.93 -4.78
N LYS A 88 -9.47 14.18 -5.20
CA LYS A 88 -10.32 15.16 -4.55
C LYS A 88 -11.55 15.46 -5.41
N PRO A 89 -12.76 15.50 -4.80
CA PRO A 89 -13.96 15.90 -5.49
C PRO A 89 -13.78 17.27 -6.17
N PHE A 90 -14.25 17.38 -7.41
CA PHE A 90 -14.24 18.60 -8.23
C PHE A 90 -12.87 19.10 -8.73
N THR A 91 -11.76 18.76 -8.07
CA THR A 91 -10.41 19.17 -8.47
C THR A 91 -9.58 18.05 -9.10
N GLY A 92 -9.99 16.80 -8.93
CA GLY A 92 -9.31 15.64 -9.53
C GLY A 92 -8.12 15.17 -8.69
N TYR A 93 -7.09 14.66 -9.34
CA TYR A 93 -5.91 14.11 -8.65
C TYR A 93 -5.00 15.22 -8.15
N GLU A 94 -4.76 15.24 -6.84
CA GLU A 94 -3.86 16.19 -6.20
C GLU A 94 -2.75 15.45 -5.43
N PRO A 95 -1.53 16.00 -5.40
CA PRO A 95 -0.44 15.42 -4.63
C PRO A 95 -0.77 15.42 -3.12
N LEU A 96 -0.30 14.37 -2.45
CA LEU A 96 -0.29 14.29 -0.99
C LEU A 96 0.70 15.32 -0.42
N THR A 97 0.48 15.71 0.83
CA THR A 97 1.42 16.60 1.51
C THR A 97 2.74 15.87 1.78
N ARG A 98 3.85 16.60 1.68
CA ARG A 98 5.19 16.06 1.92
C ARG A 98 5.32 15.38 3.28
N GLN A 99 4.72 15.97 4.32
CA GLN A 99 4.70 15.40 5.66
C GLN A 99 4.03 14.01 5.71
N THR A 100 2.95 13.81 4.95
CA THR A 100 2.29 12.50 4.86
C THR A 100 3.18 11.51 4.15
N ILE A 101 3.82 11.89 3.04
CA ILE A 101 4.75 10.99 2.33
C ILE A 101 5.89 10.56 3.26
N GLU A 102 6.58 11.51 3.90
CA GLU A 102 7.72 11.24 4.81
C GLU A 102 7.34 10.41 6.04
N ALA A 103 6.10 10.53 6.53
CA ALA A 103 5.61 9.69 7.62
C ALA A 103 5.51 8.22 7.19
N TYR A 104 5.03 7.97 5.97
CA TYR A 104 4.79 6.63 5.44
C TYR A 104 6.01 5.99 4.77
N THR A 105 7.02 6.76 4.36
CA THR A 105 8.30 6.20 3.89
C THR A 105 9.00 5.35 4.96
N ARG A 106 8.67 5.56 6.24
CA ARG A 106 9.19 4.78 7.36
C ARG A 106 8.41 3.50 7.65
N TYR A 107 7.24 3.32 7.03
CA TYR A 107 6.40 2.15 7.21
C TYR A 107 6.53 1.23 6.00
N HIS A 108 7.11 0.06 6.23
CA HIS A 108 7.24 -0.96 5.19
C HIS A 108 6.08 -1.95 5.33
N ASP A 109 5.17 -1.94 4.38
CA ASP A 109 4.02 -2.86 4.33
C ASP A 109 4.07 -3.68 3.04
N VAL A 110 4.97 -4.67 3.02
CA VAL A 110 5.15 -5.57 1.87
C VAL A 110 3.88 -6.37 1.60
N GLU A 111 3.22 -6.87 2.65
CA GLU A 111 1.95 -7.60 2.52
C GLU A 111 0.88 -6.72 1.88
N GLY A 112 0.79 -5.45 2.27
CA GLY A 112 -0.10 -4.47 1.67
C GLY A 112 0.18 -4.26 0.19
N ILE A 113 1.44 -4.07 -0.21
CA ILE A 113 1.82 -3.90 -1.62
C ILE A 113 1.35 -5.09 -2.45
N LYS A 114 1.63 -6.32 -2.00
CA LYS A 114 1.17 -7.55 -2.65
C LYS A 114 -0.36 -7.63 -2.71
N ALA A 115 -1.03 -7.29 -1.62
CA ALA A 115 -2.49 -7.34 -1.51
C ALA A 115 -3.21 -6.34 -2.42
N THR A 116 -2.53 -5.29 -2.91
CA THR A 116 -3.14 -4.40 -3.91
C THR A 116 -3.45 -5.10 -5.25
N GLY A 117 -2.67 -6.12 -5.61
CA GLY A 117 -2.73 -6.79 -6.92
C GLY A 117 -2.34 -5.90 -8.10
N LEU A 118 -1.66 -4.77 -7.85
CA LEU A 118 -1.19 -3.84 -8.87
C LEU A 118 0.30 -4.00 -9.23
N TYR A 119 1.04 -4.76 -8.42
CA TYR A 119 2.49 -4.88 -8.52
C TYR A 119 2.92 -6.30 -8.86
N GLN A 120 4.03 -6.40 -9.58
CA GLN A 120 4.79 -7.62 -9.82
C GLN A 120 6.06 -7.59 -8.97
N GLU A 121 6.39 -8.75 -8.41
CA GLU A 121 7.61 -8.97 -7.64
C GLU A 121 8.80 -9.24 -8.57
N GLU A 122 9.89 -8.52 -8.34
CA GLU A 122 11.19 -8.78 -8.95
C GLU A 122 12.23 -9.04 -7.86
N TRP A 123 12.84 -10.22 -7.92
CA TRP A 123 13.88 -10.64 -6.98
C TRP A 123 15.18 -9.92 -7.28
N VAL A 124 15.75 -9.30 -6.26
CA VAL A 124 17.01 -8.57 -6.34
C VAL A 124 18.02 -9.24 -5.43
N SER A 125 19.19 -9.52 -5.99
CA SER A 125 20.35 -10.06 -5.27
C SER A 125 21.49 -9.07 -5.40
N GLU A 126 21.92 -8.50 -4.29
CA GLU A 126 23.02 -7.53 -4.28
C GLU A 126 24.23 -8.07 -3.52
N PRO A 127 25.43 -8.05 -4.11
CA PRO A 127 26.61 -8.60 -3.47
C PRO A 127 26.96 -7.80 -2.21
N VAL A 128 27.28 -8.51 -1.13
CA VAL A 128 27.78 -7.93 0.13
C VAL A 128 29.02 -8.68 0.60
N ARG A 129 29.95 -7.97 1.22
CA ARG A 129 31.18 -8.57 1.71
C ARG A 129 30.96 -9.13 3.10
N PHE A 130 31.06 -10.44 3.28
CA PHE A 130 31.05 -11.03 4.61
C PHE A 130 32.39 -10.81 5.31
N LEU A 131 32.35 -10.15 6.47
CA LEU A 131 33.51 -9.86 7.30
C LEU A 131 33.78 -11.02 8.26
N GLY A 132 32.74 -11.57 8.88
CA GLY A 132 32.83 -12.72 9.77
C GLY A 132 31.71 -12.79 10.81
N LYS A 133 31.72 -13.84 11.62
CA LYS A 133 30.78 -14.04 12.74
C LYS A 133 31.47 -13.74 14.07
N LYS A 134 30.75 -13.10 15.00
CA LYS A 134 31.10 -13.02 16.42
C LYS A 134 29.86 -13.31 17.25
N GLN A 135 29.91 -14.35 18.07
CA GLN A 135 28.77 -14.82 18.87
C GLN A 135 27.51 -15.04 18.01
N ARG A 136 26.45 -14.25 18.20
CA ARG A 136 25.17 -14.35 17.45
C ARG A 136 25.03 -13.30 16.35
N HIS A 137 26.05 -12.46 16.16
CA HIS A 137 26.05 -11.41 15.15
C HIS A 137 26.95 -11.78 13.97
N PHE A 138 26.43 -11.47 12.79
CA PHE A 138 27.11 -11.61 11.52
C PHE A 138 27.44 -10.22 10.99
N TYR A 139 28.69 -10.04 10.57
CA TYR A 139 29.20 -8.75 10.15
C TYR A 139 29.41 -8.74 8.63
N PHE A 140 28.93 -7.68 8.01
CA PHE A 140 28.98 -7.49 6.58
C PHE A 140 29.43 -6.07 6.27
N GLU A 141 29.92 -5.87 5.05
CA GLU A 141 30.22 -4.55 4.51
C GLU A 141 29.54 -4.40 3.14
N LYS A 142 28.97 -3.22 2.93
CA LYS A 142 28.47 -2.77 1.64
C LYS A 142 28.85 -1.31 1.44
N ASP A 143 29.40 -0.98 0.27
CA ASP A 143 29.79 0.40 -0.08
C ASP A 143 30.68 1.11 0.95
N GLY A 144 31.55 0.35 1.63
CA GLY A 144 32.46 0.87 2.66
C GLY A 144 31.80 1.12 4.02
N ILE A 145 30.56 0.69 4.23
CA ILE A 145 29.84 0.77 5.49
C ILE A 145 29.72 -0.63 6.09
N GLU A 146 30.24 -0.80 7.29
CA GLU A 146 30.11 -2.03 8.08
C GLU A 146 28.77 -2.08 8.83
N PHE A 147 28.15 -3.24 8.84
CA PHE A 147 26.89 -3.47 9.54
C PHE A 147 26.83 -4.86 10.16
N LYS A 148 26.03 -4.98 11.21
CA LYS A 148 25.75 -6.26 11.86
C LYS A 148 24.31 -6.70 11.69
N GLN A 149 24.11 -8.00 11.52
CA GLN A 149 22.79 -8.64 11.49
C GLN A 149 22.74 -9.82 12.46
N TYR A 150 21.57 -10.02 13.05
CA TYR A 150 21.32 -11.16 13.91
C TYR A 150 21.08 -12.43 13.09
N GLU A 151 21.47 -13.58 13.64
CA GLU A 151 21.41 -14.91 12.99
C GLU A 151 20.05 -15.26 12.35
N ALA A 152 18.93 -14.75 12.88
CA ALA A 152 17.59 -15.06 12.37
C ALA A 152 17.36 -14.63 10.90
N SER A 153 18.11 -13.65 10.41
CA SER A 153 17.98 -13.10 9.06
C SER A 153 19.14 -13.48 8.14
N VAL A 154 19.93 -14.48 8.54
CA VAL A 154 21.12 -14.92 7.82
C VAL A 154 20.95 -16.39 7.45
N VAL A 155 21.01 -16.66 6.15
CA VAL A 155 20.89 -17.99 5.56
C VAL A 155 22.24 -18.42 5.03
N PHE A 156 22.64 -19.64 5.37
CA PHE A 156 23.83 -20.26 4.83
C PHE A 156 23.44 -21.13 3.64
N ASP A 157 23.85 -20.73 2.44
CA ASP A 157 23.58 -21.48 1.21
C ASP A 157 24.89 -22.00 0.59
N PRO A 158 25.14 -23.32 0.59
CA PRO A 158 26.33 -23.89 -0.01
C PRO A 158 26.35 -23.79 -1.54
N GLU A 159 25.19 -23.60 -2.19
CA GLU A 159 25.10 -23.44 -3.64
C GLU A 159 25.27 -21.97 -4.08
N ALA A 160 25.28 -21.02 -3.14
CA ALA A 160 25.46 -19.61 -3.43
C ALA A 160 26.87 -19.31 -3.93
N LYS A 161 26.97 -18.69 -5.11
CA LYS A 161 28.25 -18.30 -5.72
C LYS A 161 28.95 -17.17 -4.94
N GLU A 162 28.15 -16.31 -4.31
CA GLU A 162 28.62 -15.15 -3.55
C GLU A 162 27.70 -14.83 -2.38
N THR A 163 28.26 -14.14 -1.40
CA THR A 163 27.52 -13.61 -0.27
C THR A 163 26.73 -12.39 -0.75
N ALA A 164 25.41 -12.39 -0.54
CA ALA A 164 24.51 -11.39 -1.10
C ALA A 164 23.36 -11.04 -0.15
N ALA A 165 22.86 -9.81 -0.24
CA ALA A 165 21.58 -9.41 0.32
C ALA A 165 20.47 -9.72 -0.68
N ILE A 166 19.50 -10.51 -0.24
CA ILE A 166 18.35 -10.93 -1.04
C ILE A 166 17.14 -10.12 -0.63
N GLY A 167 16.44 -9.59 -1.64
CA GLY A 167 15.23 -8.81 -1.45
C GLY A 167 14.32 -8.82 -2.66
N THR A 168 13.26 -8.03 -2.56
CA THR A 168 12.26 -7.87 -3.60
C THR A 168 12.03 -6.40 -3.90
N THR A 169 11.91 -6.08 -5.17
CA THR A 169 11.39 -4.80 -5.67
C THR A 169 10.02 -5.03 -6.29
N TYR A 170 9.15 -4.02 -6.22
CA TYR A 170 7.79 -4.12 -6.72
C TYR A 170 7.59 -3.10 -7.83
N HIS A 171 7.24 -3.63 -9.01
CA HIS A 171 7.01 -2.84 -10.21
C HIS A 171 5.53 -2.86 -10.58
N LEU A 172 5.01 -1.72 -11.03
CA LEU A 172 3.64 -1.63 -11.51
C LEU A 172 3.43 -2.56 -12.71
N VAL A 173 2.41 -3.42 -12.63
CA VAL A 173 2.04 -4.31 -13.74
C VAL A 173 1.50 -3.50 -14.93
N ASN A 174 0.84 -2.38 -14.65
CA ASN A 174 0.35 -1.46 -15.67
C ASN A 174 0.87 -0.03 -15.40
N PRO A 175 1.75 0.51 -16.26
CA PRO A 175 2.33 1.85 -16.08
C PRO A 175 1.29 2.97 -16.18
N ASP A 176 0.11 2.73 -16.77
CA ASP A 176 -0.96 3.73 -16.84
C ASP A 176 -1.38 4.24 -15.44
N PHE A 177 -1.19 3.44 -14.39
CA PHE A 177 -1.48 3.82 -13.00
C PHE A 177 -0.58 4.96 -12.47
N GLU A 178 0.55 5.22 -13.11
CA GLU A 178 1.38 6.40 -12.79
C GLU A 178 0.61 7.71 -12.98
N THR A 179 -0.32 7.76 -13.93
CA THR A 179 -1.14 8.96 -14.20
C THR A 179 -2.03 9.39 -13.04
N ILE A 180 -2.31 8.47 -12.09
CA ILE A 180 -3.09 8.73 -10.88
C ILE A 180 -2.23 8.64 -9.61
N GLY A 181 -0.92 8.76 -9.80
CA GLY A 181 0.10 8.92 -8.76
C GLY A 181 0.64 7.64 -8.15
N PHE A 182 0.39 6.46 -8.74
CA PHE A 182 1.12 5.26 -8.34
C PHE A 182 2.56 5.29 -8.84
N SER A 183 3.45 4.60 -8.15
CA SER A 183 4.84 4.48 -8.59
C SER A 183 5.43 3.15 -8.14
N ASP A 184 6.44 2.70 -8.87
CA ASP A 184 7.32 1.63 -8.41
C ASP A 184 7.88 1.93 -7.02
N THR A 185 8.22 0.88 -6.30
CA THR A 185 8.76 1.04 -4.95
C THR A 185 10.16 1.65 -5.01
N PRO A 186 10.45 2.70 -4.24
CA PRO A 186 11.69 3.46 -4.38
C PRO A 186 12.94 2.75 -3.80
N TYR A 187 12.78 1.58 -3.20
CA TYR A 187 13.86 0.81 -2.57
C TYR A 187 13.56 -0.69 -2.62
N VAL A 188 14.61 -1.49 -2.40
CA VAL A 188 14.55 -2.94 -2.28
C VAL A 188 14.04 -3.28 -0.88
N PHE A 189 13.01 -4.12 -0.80
CA PHE A 189 12.56 -4.74 0.45
C PHE A 189 13.38 -5.99 0.67
N TYR A 190 14.45 -5.86 1.44
CA TYR A 190 15.30 -7.00 1.73
C TYR A 190 14.67 -7.90 2.78
N ASP A 191 14.89 -9.19 2.59
CA ASP A 191 14.35 -10.28 3.38
C ASP A 191 15.45 -10.97 4.19
N HIS A 192 16.56 -11.36 3.56
CA HIS A 192 17.63 -12.06 4.26
C HIS A 192 18.99 -11.88 3.59
N LEU A 193 20.05 -12.23 4.34
CA LEU A 193 21.42 -12.29 3.84
C LEU A 193 21.80 -13.73 3.57
N VAL A 194 22.34 -14.00 2.40
CA VAL A 194 22.91 -15.30 2.05
C VAL A 194 24.42 -15.22 2.19
N ILE A 195 25.02 -16.16 2.93
CA ILE A 195 26.47 -16.36 3.00
C ILE A 195 26.81 -17.54 2.08
N ALA A 196 27.85 -17.37 1.26
CA ALA A 196 28.39 -18.45 0.41
C ALA A 196 29.38 -19.34 1.18
N GLU A 197 29.50 -20.62 0.79
CA GLU A 197 30.34 -21.62 1.49
C GLU A 197 31.78 -21.13 1.75
N LYS A 198 32.37 -20.45 0.77
CA LYS A 198 33.73 -19.89 0.82
C LYS A 198 33.97 -18.96 2.03
N ASP A 199 32.90 -18.39 2.58
CA ASP A 199 32.93 -17.35 3.60
C ASP A 199 32.53 -17.87 5.00
N TYR A 200 32.09 -19.13 5.14
CA TYR A 200 31.47 -19.67 6.36
C TYR A 200 32.34 -19.63 7.63
N LYS A 201 33.66 -19.72 7.47
CA LYS A 201 34.61 -19.83 8.59
C LYS A 201 35.28 -18.51 8.96
N LYS A 202 34.83 -17.39 8.40
CA LYS A 202 35.38 -16.09 8.74
C LYS A 202 34.91 -15.67 10.13
N GLU A 203 35.86 -15.34 10.97
CA GLU A 203 35.63 -14.69 12.26
C GLU A 203 36.03 -13.22 12.14
N TYR A 204 35.27 -12.33 12.78
CA TYR A 204 35.52 -10.90 12.75
C TYR A 204 35.42 -10.33 14.15
N GLU A 205 36.45 -9.58 14.56
CA GLU A 205 36.42 -8.79 15.79
C GLU A 205 36.40 -7.31 15.41
N PRO A 206 35.24 -6.63 15.48
CA PRO A 206 35.18 -5.20 15.23
C PRO A 206 35.98 -4.44 16.30
N GLU A 207 36.59 -3.32 15.91
CA GLU A 207 37.31 -2.43 16.84
C GLU A 207 36.41 -1.94 17.99
N ASP A 208 35.14 -1.67 17.69
CA ASP A 208 34.09 -1.39 18.68
C ASP A 208 32.73 -1.94 18.22
N GLU A 209 32.26 -2.98 18.90
CA GLU A 209 30.99 -3.66 18.61
C GLU A 209 29.74 -2.79 18.83
N TYR A 210 29.85 -1.75 19.68
CA TYR A 210 28.75 -0.81 19.91
C TYR A 210 28.63 0.24 18.83
N LEU A 211 29.72 0.51 18.10
CA LEU A 211 29.73 1.49 17.00
C LEU A 211 29.33 0.87 15.67
N VAL A 212 29.33 -0.45 15.53
CA VAL A 212 28.79 -1.10 14.33
C VAL A 212 27.26 -1.04 14.37
N PRO A 213 26.64 -0.24 13.50
CA PRO A 213 25.18 -0.12 13.44
C PRO A 213 24.54 -1.41 12.97
N THR A 214 23.27 -1.60 13.30
CA THR A 214 22.48 -2.69 12.71
C THR A 214 22.15 -2.37 11.26
N LEU A 215 21.81 -3.41 10.51
CA LEU A 215 21.36 -3.27 9.14
C LEU A 215 20.11 -2.37 9.01
N GLU A 216 19.21 -2.44 9.98
CA GLU A 216 18.02 -1.60 10.07
C GLU A 216 18.38 -0.11 10.21
N GLU A 217 19.41 0.21 11.00
CA GLU A 217 19.86 1.58 11.25
C GLU A 217 20.51 2.23 10.02
N ILE A 218 21.30 1.45 9.25
CA ILE A 218 21.97 1.95 8.04
C ILE A 218 20.99 2.07 6.89
N LEU A 219 20.20 1.03 6.64
CA LEU A 219 19.44 0.97 5.40
C LEU A 219 18.05 1.58 5.53
N ARG A 220 17.47 1.73 6.72
CA ARG A 220 16.11 2.28 6.97
C ARG A 220 15.00 1.71 6.06
N THR A 221 15.27 0.64 5.30
CA THR A 221 14.48 0.11 4.17
C THR A 221 14.23 -1.40 4.27
N TRP A 222 14.69 -2.05 5.35
CA TRP A 222 14.48 -3.48 5.57
C TRP A 222 13.16 -3.73 6.31
N THR A 223 12.50 -4.84 5.94
CA THR A 223 11.30 -5.38 6.57
C THR A 223 11.69 -6.58 7.41
N PHE A 224 11.72 -6.44 8.73
CA PHE A 224 11.61 -7.56 9.67
C PHE A 224 10.43 -7.34 10.61
#